data_AF-A0A834YLP8-F1
#
_entry.id   AF-A0A834YLP8-F1
#
_cell.length_a   1.000
_cell.length_b   1.000
_cell.length_c   1.000
_cell.angle_alpha   90.00
_cell.angle_beta   90.00
_cell.angle_gamma   90.00
#
_symmetry.space_group_name_H-M   'P 1'
#
loop_
_entity.id
_entity.type
_entity.pdbx_description
1 polymer ?
#
loop_
_entity_poly.entity_id
_entity_poly.type
_entity_poly.pdbx_seq_one_letter_code
_entity_poly.pdbx_strand_id
1 'polypeptide(L)'
;MRMLGFAPIREMLDAGICVSLGTDGAPSNNRMSIVDEMYLASLINKGREVYANGTTDPTALPAETVLKMVTINGAKSVLWDNEIGSLEVGKKADMIIINPFLWSMVPLHDWYESHP
;
A
#
# COMPACT_ATOMS: atom_id res chain seq x y z
N MET A 1 15.52 -3.60 -12.24
CA MET A 1 15.83 -2.81 -11.02
C MET A 1 14.50 -2.29 -10.51
N ARG A 2 14.05 -2.65 -9.30
CA ARG A 2 12.70 -2.32 -8.81
C ARG A 2 12.51 -0.87 -8.36
N MET A 3 13.61 -0.14 -8.13
CA MET A 3 13.53 1.24 -7.67
C MET A 3 14.69 2.06 -8.24
N LEU A 4 14.40 3.28 -8.67
CA LEU A 4 15.38 4.25 -9.20
C LEU A 4 15.73 5.35 -8.17
N GLY A 5 14.89 5.54 -7.15
CA GLY A 5 15.02 6.56 -6.12
C GLY A 5 13.81 6.57 -5.18
N PHE A 6 13.80 7.47 -4.20
CA PHE A 6 12.76 7.53 -3.17
C PHE A 6 11.74 8.63 -3.44
N ALA A 7 10.49 8.26 -3.68
CA ALA A 7 9.38 9.22 -3.76
C ALA A 7 9.09 9.84 -2.37
N PRO A 8 8.70 11.12 -2.28
CA PRO A 8 8.34 11.80 -1.03
C PRO A 8 6.93 11.41 -0.55
N ILE A 9 6.70 10.12 -0.32
CA ILE A 9 5.36 9.56 -0.04
C ILE A 9 4.77 10.16 1.24
N ARG A 10 5.58 10.34 2.29
CA ARG A 10 5.09 10.86 3.56
C ARG A 10 4.59 12.29 3.40
N GLU A 11 5.38 13.12 2.75
CA GLU A 11 5.06 14.52 2.49
C GLU A 11 3.82 14.64 1.60
N MET A 12 3.66 13.76 0.61
CA MET A 12 2.45 13.71 -0.22
C MET A 12 1.21 13.38 0.61
N LEU A 13 1.29 12.37 1.48
CA LEU A 13 0.19 11.98 2.35
C LEU A 13 -0.15 13.08 3.36
N ASP A 14 0.85 13.70 3.98
CA ASP A 14 0.66 14.81 4.94
C ASP A 14 0.06 16.06 4.24
N ALA A 15 0.31 16.23 2.95
CA ALA A 15 -0.31 17.26 2.10
C ALA A 15 -1.73 16.89 1.61
N GLY A 16 -2.27 15.73 1.99
CA GLY A 16 -3.60 15.27 1.56
C GLY A 16 -3.66 14.77 0.11
N ILE A 17 -2.52 14.48 -0.51
CA ILE A 17 -2.47 13.94 -1.88
C ILE A 17 -2.93 12.48 -1.86
N CYS A 18 -3.79 12.12 -2.82
CA CYS A 18 -4.15 10.72 -3.03
C CYS A 18 -2.94 9.95 -3.58
N VAL A 19 -2.39 9.05 -2.75
CA VAL A 19 -1.27 8.19 -3.14
C VAL A 19 -1.78 6.75 -3.29
N SER A 20 -1.46 6.14 -4.42
CA SER A 20 -1.75 4.73 -4.73
C SER A 20 -0.50 3.96 -5.14
N LEU A 21 -0.55 2.64 -5.08
CA LEU A 21 0.54 1.77 -5.55
C LEU A 21 0.22 1.13 -6.90
N GLY A 22 1.25 1.01 -7.73
CA GLY A 22 1.20 0.30 -9.00
C GLY A 22 2.50 -0.46 -9.22
N THR A 23 2.43 -1.58 -9.94
CA THR A 23 3.60 -2.44 -10.16
C THR A 23 4.59 -1.89 -11.18
N ASP A 24 4.16 -0.93 -12.00
CA ASP A 24 4.79 -0.62 -13.30
C ASP A 24 4.81 -1.84 -14.25
N GLY A 25 5.39 -1.69 -15.44
CA GLY A 25 5.41 -2.71 -16.48
C GLY A 25 6.40 -3.87 -16.24
N ALA A 26 6.14 -5.01 -16.89
CA ALA A 26 6.97 -6.21 -16.80
C ALA A 26 8.50 -6.01 -17.01
N PRO A 27 8.97 -5.10 -17.89
CA PRO A 27 10.41 -4.85 -18.09
C PRO A 27 11.11 -4.15 -16.91
N SER A 28 10.35 -3.40 -16.10
CA SER A 28 10.84 -2.67 -14.93
C SER A 28 10.43 -3.34 -13.61
N ASN A 29 9.42 -4.21 -13.65
CA ASN A 29 8.99 -5.09 -12.56
C ASN A 29 8.66 -6.50 -13.07
N ASN A 30 9.44 -7.49 -12.69
CA ASN A 30 9.32 -8.82 -13.30
C ASN A 30 8.36 -9.76 -12.53
N ARG A 31 7.57 -9.27 -11.56
CA ARG A 31 6.66 -10.12 -10.76
C ARG A 31 5.19 -9.74 -10.83
N MET A 32 4.86 -8.46 -11.04
CA MET A 32 3.48 -7.97 -11.01
C MET A 32 2.69 -8.41 -9.75
N SER A 33 3.37 -8.51 -8.60
CA SER A 33 2.76 -8.90 -7.32
C SER A 33 2.47 -7.67 -6.47
N ILE A 34 1.20 -7.30 -6.32
CA ILE A 34 0.84 -6.13 -5.51
C ILE A 34 1.21 -6.33 -4.03
N VAL A 35 1.19 -7.56 -3.52
CA VAL A 35 1.59 -7.88 -2.14
C VAL A 35 3.09 -7.63 -1.93
N ASP A 36 3.93 -7.98 -2.91
CA ASP A 36 5.36 -7.67 -2.87
C ASP A 36 5.59 -6.14 -2.88
N GLU A 37 4.80 -5.41 -3.68
CA GLU A 37 4.89 -3.95 -3.75
C GLU A 37 4.45 -3.26 -2.46
N MET A 38 3.42 -3.78 -1.78
CA MET A 38 3.01 -3.29 -0.46
C MET A 38 4.14 -3.43 0.56
N TYR A 39 4.76 -4.62 0.62
CA TYR A 39 5.89 -4.88 1.52
C TYR A 39 7.07 -3.96 1.22
N LEU A 40 7.44 -3.85 -0.06
CA LEU A 40 8.53 -2.98 -0.49
C LEU A 40 8.25 -1.51 -0.16
N ALA A 41 7.04 -1.01 -0.46
CA ALA A 41 6.64 0.36 -0.19
C ALA A 41 6.78 0.70 1.30
N SER A 42 6.30 -0.16 2.20
CA SER A 42 6.39 0.09 3.65
C SER A 42 7.84 0.20 4.13
N LEU A 43 8.70 -0.73 3.70
CA LEU A 43 10.10 -0.77 4.17
C LEU A 43 10.96 0.33 3.56
N ILE A 44 10.81 0.57 2.26
CA ILE A 44 11.70 1.48 1.54
C ILE A 44 11.47 2.94 1.95
N ASN A 45 10.24 3.31 2.31
CA ASN A 45 9.95 4.64 2.82
C ASN A 45 10.52 4.86 4.22
N LYS A 46 10.66 3.83 5.06
CA LYS A 46 11.41 3.95 6.33
C LYS A 46 12.90 4.18 6.06
N GLY A 47 13.46 3.49 5.08
CA GLY A 47 14.84 3.69 4.62
C GLY A 47 15.07 5.09 4.03
N ARG A 48 14.09 5.62 3.29
CA ARG A 48 14.10 7.00 2.81
C ARG A 48 14.24 8.00 3.96
N GLU A 49 13.46 7.84 5.02
CA GLU A 49 13.54 8.74 6.17
C GLU A 49 14.95 8.77 6.77
N VAL A 50 15.60 7.61 6.90
CA VAL A 50 17.02 7.56 7.31
C VAL A 50 17.91 8.34 6.35
N TYR A 51 17.73 8.14 5.03
CA TYR A 51 18.53 8.82 4.02
C TYR A 51 18.35 10.35 4.04
N ALA A 52 17.11 10.82 4.22
CA ALA A 52 16.79 12.25 4.21
C ALA A 52 17.12 12.94 5.54
N ASN A 53 16.87 12.28 6.67
CA ASN A 53 16.83 12.90 7.99
C ASN A 53 17.87 12.32 8.98
N GLY A 54 18.65 11.32 8.58
CA GLY A 54 19.64 10.64 9.43
C GLY A 54 19.04 9.70 10.49
N THR A 55 17.70 9.63 10.56
CA THR A 55 16.93 8.78 11.49
C THR A 55 15.60 8.39 10.84
N THR A 56 14.88 7.45 11.43
CA THR A 56 13.58 7.01 10.89
C THR A 56 12.54 6.86 11.99
N ASP A 57 11.29 7.10 11.62
CA ASP A 57 10.11 6.71 12.39
C ASP A 57 9.64 5.33 11.86
N PRO A 58 9.61 4.28 12.69
CA PRO A 58 9.13 2.96 12.26
C PRO A 58 7.67 2.97 11.80
N THR A 59 6.92 4.03 12.11
CA THR A 59 5.53 4.26 11.71
C THR A 59 5.38 5.16 10.48
N ALA A 60 6.47 5.53 9.80
CA ALA A 60 6.44 6.46 8.64
C ALA A 60 5.42 6.07 7.56
N LEU A 61 5.30 4.78 7.25
CA LEU A 61 4.31 4.23 6.33
C LEU A 61 3.74 2.89 6.86
N PRO A 62 2.69 2.94 7.70
CA PRO A 62 2.14 1.77 8.37
C PRO A 62 1.34 0.89 7.39
N ALA A 63 1.14 -0.39 7.75
CA ALA A 63 0.47 -1.36 6.89
C ALA A 63 -0.96 -0.93 6.49
N GLU A 64 -1.70 -0.27 7.38
CA GLU A 64 -3.02 0.30 7.11
C GLU A 64 -2.98 1.31 5.95
N THR A 65 -2.05 2.25 5.98
CA THR A 65 -1.92 3.27 4.93
C THR A 65 -1.58 2.61 3.60
N VAL A 66 -0.69 1.62 3.62
CA VAL A 66 -0.34 0.84 2.42
C VAL A 66 -1.54 0.07 1.88
N LEU A 67 -2.38 -0.50 2.75
CA LEU A 67 -3.61 -1.17 2.33
C LEU A 67 -4.59 -0.19 1.66
N LYS A 68 -4.74 1.03 2.20
CA LYS A 68 -5.53 2.09 1.56
C LYS A 68 -4.95 2.47 0.19
N MET A 69 -3.62 2.53 0.05
CA MET A 69 -2.94 2.81 -1.23
C MET A 69 -3.24 1.79 -2.34
N VAL A 70 -3.49 0.51 -2.01
CA VAL A 70 -3.82 -0.54 -2.98
C VAL A 70 -5.33 -0.81 -3.13
N THR A 71 -6.17 -0.18 -2.31
CA THR A 71 -7.63 -0.33 -2.34
C THR A 71 -8.30 1.00 -2.68
N ILE A 72 -8.82 1.72 -1.69
CA ILE A 72 -9.64 2.92 -1.89
C ILE A 72 -8.88 4.05 -2.56
N ASN A 73 -7.60 4.27 -2.25
CA ASN A 73 -6.80 5.28 -2.95
C ASN A 73 -6.48 4.85 -4.39
N GLY A 74 -6.29 3.55 -4.62
CA GLY A 74 -6.15 3.01 -5.98
C GLY A 74 -7.39 3.32 -6.82
N ALA A 75 -8.59 3.10 -6.26
CA ALA A 75 -9.85 3.46 -6.89
C ALA A 75 -9.99 4.97 -7.14
N LYS A 76 -9.63 5.81 -6.16
CA LYS A 76 -9.63 7.28 -6.28
C LYS A 76 -8.70 7.76 -7.41
N SER A 77 -7.50 7.20 -7.51
CA SER A 77 -6.52 7.54 -8.54
C SER A 77 -7.01 7.27 -9.97
N VAL A 78 -7.97 6.36 -10.14
CA VAL A 78 -8.60 6.05 -11.44
C VAL A 78 -10.06 6.53 -11.53
N LEU A 79 -10.51 7.37 -10.59
CA LEU A 79 -11.85 7.98 -10.54
C LEU A 79 -13.01 6.97 -10.42
N TRP A 80 -12.77 5.81 -9.79
CA TRP A 80 -13.74 4.73 -9.60
C TRP A 80 -14.10 4.49 -8.12
N ASP A 81 -13.78 5.42 -7.24
CA ASP A 81 -14.00 5.30 -5.80
C ASP A 81 -15.47 5.25 -5.37
N ASN A 82 -16.39 5.68 -6.23
CA ASN A 82 -17.83 5.48 -6.04
C ASN A 82 -18.30 4.04 -6.36
N GLU A 83 -17.48 3.26 -7.06
CA GLU A 83 -17.84 1.94 -7.59
C GLU A 83 -17.08 0.80 -6.90
N ILE A 84 -15.80 1.02 -6.55
CA ILE A 84 -14.90 -0.01 -6.01
C ILE A 84 -13.96 0.55 -4.93
N GLY A 85 -13.12 -0.33 -4.36
CA GLY A 85 -12.03 0.05 -3.47
C GLY A 85 -12.35 0.02 -1.98
N SER A 86 -13.61 -0.20 -1.59
CA SER A 86 -14.03 -0.45 -0.20
C SER A 86 -15.27 -1.33 -0.15
N LEU A 87 -15.51 -1.96 0.99
CA LEU A 87 -16.69 -2.80 1.25
C LEU A 87 -17.81 -1.94 1.84
N GLU A 88 -18.55 -1.28 0.95
CA GLU A 88 -19.67 -0.40 1.31
C GLU A 88 -20.92 -0.75 0.50
N VAL A 89 -22.10 -0.54 1.10
CA VAL A 89 -23.38 -0.76 0.41
C VAL A 89 -23.47 0.13 -0.82
N GLY A 90 -23.80 -0.47 -1.96
CA GLY A 90 -23.92 0.23 -3.24
C GLY A 90 -22.70 0.13 -4.15
N LYS A 91 -21.52 -0.23 -3.61
CA LYS A 91 -20.33 -0.53 -4.42
C LYS A 91 -20.38 -1.93 -5.01
N LYS A 92 -19.56 -2.18 -6.03
CA LYS A 92 -19.38 -3.50 -6.65
C LYS A 92 -18.71 -4.46 -5.68
N ALA A 93 -19.02 -5.74 -5.84
CA ALA A 93 -18.52 -6.83 -5.02
C ALA A 93 -17.09 -7.28 -5.42
N ASP A 94 -16.16 -6.32 -5.55
CA ASP A 94 -14.75 -6.58 -5.89
C ASP A 94 -13.99 -6.91 -4.61
N MET A 95 -13.82 -8.21 -4.33
CA MET A 95 -13.25 -8.68 -3.07
C MET A 95 -12.23 -9.80 -3.27
N ILE A 96 -11.32 -9.91 -2.31
CA ILE A 96 -10.36 -11.01 -2.20
C ILE A 96 -10.49 -11.66 -0.83
N ILE A 97 -10.23 -12.97 -0.76
CA ILE A 97 -10.16 -13.70 0.50
C ILE A 97 -8.71 -14.11 0.70
N ILE A 98 -8.13 -13.75 1.84
CA ILE A 98 -6.78 -14.14 2.24
C ILE A 98 -6.91 -15.22 3.30
N ASN A 99 -6.18 -16.33 3.14
CA ASN A 99 -6.06 -17.36 4.17
C ASN A 99 -4.83 -17.08 5.05
N PRO A 100 -5.00 -16.60 6.30
CA PRO A 100 -3.87 -16.28 7.17
C PRO A 100 -3.32 -17.48 7.95
N PHE A 101 -3.93 -18.67 7.82
CA PHE A 101 -3.54 -19.87 8.57
C PHE A 101 -2.47 -20.71 7.86
N LEU A 102 -1.67 -20.06 7.02
CA LEU A 102 -0.49 -20.66 6.42
C LEU A 102 0.68 -20.56 7.40
N TRP A 103 1.58 -21.55 7.36
CA TRP A 103 2.75 -21.60 8.24
C TRP A 103 3.61 -20.33 8.18
N SER A 104 3.64 -19.63 7.05
CA SER A 104 4.41 -18.40 6.84
C SER A 104 3.73 -17.13 7.37
N MET A 105 2.48 -17.21 7.83
CA MET A 105 1.67 -16.07 8.30
C MET A 105 1.26 -16.19 9.77
N VAL A 106 1.65 -17.27 10.44
CA VAL A 106 1.42 -17.47 11.88
C VAL A 106 2.71 -17.23 12.67
N PRO A 107 2.64 -16.63 13.88
CA PRO A 107 1.42 -16.17 14.56
C PRO A 107 0.82 -14.90 13.94
N LEU A 108 -0.51 -14.86 13.84
CA LEU A 108 -1.26 -13.68 13.45
C LEU A 108 -1.62 -12.89 14.71
N HIS A 109 -1.06 -11.70 14.88
CA HIS A 109 -1.34 -10.82 16.01
C HIS A 109 -2.39 -9.76 15.67
N ASP A 110 -2.27 -9.15 14.49
CA ASP A 110 -3.11 -8.03 14.05
C ASP A 110 -3.80 -8.37 12.73
N TRP A 111 -5.07 -7.99 12.60
CA TRP A 111 -5.84 -8.10 11.34
C TRP A 111 -6.60 -6.80 11.10
N TYR A 112 -6.27 -6.05 10.05
CA TYR A 112 -6.83 -4.71 9.92
C TYR A 112 -8.20 -4.71 9.21
N GLU A 113 -9.15 -3.95 9.77
CA GLU A 113 -10.41 -3.56 9.11
C GLU A 113 -10.35 -2.07 8.74
N SER A 114 -10.46 -1.75 7.45
CA SER A 114 -10.69 -0.37 7.03
C SER A 114 -12.12 0.02 7.35
N HIS A 115 -12.33 0.77 8.44
CA HIS A 115 -13.57 1.51 8.62
C HIS A 115 -13.50 2.82 7.82
N PRO A 116 -14.60 3.22 7.16
CA PRO A 116 -14.68 4.47 6.41
C PRO A 116 -14.50 5.72 7.30
#